data_AF-A0A562TCE5-F1
#
_entry.id   AF-A0A562TCE5-F1
#
_cell.length_a   1.000
_cell.length_b   1.000
_cell.length_c   1.000
_cell.angle_alpha   90.00
_cell.angle_beta   90.00
_cell.angle_gamma   90.00
#
_symmetry.space_group_name_H-M   'P 1'
#
loop_
_entity.id
_entity.type
_entity.pdbx_description
1 polymer ?
#
loop_
_entity_poly.entity_id
_entity_poly.type
_entity_poly.pdbx_seq_one_letter_code
_entity_poly.pdbx_strand_id
1 'polypeptide(L)'
;MKPRLHSSANPLQHIHEQLMELPQAVKRRICTECNWSLPTYYRKVKGAPISNAEKEKITVILFDQLQRTWQHCQDGRNPPPAAVPVPV
;
A
#
# COMPACT_ATOMS: atom_id res chain seq x y z
N MET A 1 -23.75 -10.16 13.97
CA MET A 1 -22.52 -9.68 14.66
C MET A 1 -22.01 -8.46 13.91
N LYS A 2 -21.97 -7.29 14.56
CA LYS A 2 -21.45 -6.04 13.97
C LYS A 2 -20.00 -5.87 14.46
N PRO A 3 -18.99 -5.73 13.58
CA PRO A 3 -17.61 -5.54 14.01
C PRO A 3 -17.47 -4.19 14.73
N ARG A 4 -16.54 -4.17 15.69
CA ARG A 4 -16.40 -3.18 16.75
C ARG A 4 -16.22 -1.76 16.20
N LEU A 5 -16.85 -0.82 16.91
CA LEU A 5 -16.63 0.63 16.82
C LEU A 5 -15.13 0.91 16.69
N HIS A 6 -14.75 1.64 15.63
CA HIS A 6 -13.38 2.13 15.44
C HIS A 6 -13.07 3.11 16.57
N SER A 7 -12.52 2.59 17.66
CA SER A 7 -11.79 3.35 18.67
C SER A 7 -10.69 4.08 17.93
N SER A 8 -10.62 5.40 18.13
CA SER A 8 -9.60 6.32 17.61
C SER A 8 -8.23 5.66 17.45
N ALA A 9 -7.96 5.06 16.29
CA ALA A 9 -6.67 4.48 16.02
C ALA A 9 -5.70 5.65 15.94
N ASN A 10 -4.63 5.61 16.73
CA ASN A 10 -3.55 6.58 16.64
C ASN A 10 -3.17 6.70 15.14
N PRO A 11 -3.26 7.89 14.52
CA PRO A 11 -3.01 8.03 13.09
C PRO A 11 -1.61 7.53 12.70
N LEU A 12 -0.63 7.66 13.61
CA LEU A 12 0.70 7.08 13.42
C LEU A 12 0.66 5.55 13.37
N GLN A 13 -0.11 4.92 14.27
CA GLN A 13 -0.27 3.45 14.26
C GLN A 13 -0.97 2.99 12.98
N HIS A 14 -2.03 3.66 12.55
CA HIS A 14 -2.74 3.34 11.31
C HIS A 14 -1.81 3.45 10.09
N ILE A 15 -1.08 4.56 9.96
CA ILE A 15 -0.10 4.75 8.88
C ILE A 15 0.99 3.69 8.94
N HIS A 16 1.50 3.37 10.13
CA HIS A 16 2.51 2.32 10.31
C HIS A 16 2.00 0.96 9.83
N GLU A 17 0.78 0.57 10.20
CA GLU A 17 0.14 -0.68 9.74
C GLU A 17 -0.02 -0.70 8.22
N GLN A 18 -0.48 0.40 7.61
CA GLN A 18 -0.61 0.52 6.16
C GLN A 18 0.74 0.38 5.43
N LEU A 19 1.81 1.01 5.96
CA LEU A 19 3.15 0.94 5.39
C LEU A 19 3.77 -0.47 5.51
N MET A 20 3.46 -1.20 6.59
CA MET A 20 3.89 -2.58 6.77
C MET A 20 3.14 -3.55 5.84
N GLU A 21 1.86 -3.30 5.59
CA GLU A 21 1.05 -4.13 4.70
C GLU A 21 1.34 -3.88 3.21
N LEU A 22 1.71 -2.65 2.83
CA LEU A 22 2.03 -2.26 1.45
C LEU A 22 2.99 -3.23 0.73
N PRO A 23 4.21 -3.52 1.23
CA PRO A 23 5.14 -4.43 0.56
C PRO A 23 4.59 -5.85 0.47
N GLN A 24 3.83 -6.29 1.46
CA GLN A 24 3.22 -7.62 1.47
C GLN A 24 2.09 -7.71 0.41
N ALA A 25 1.29 -6.66 0.26
CA ALA A 25 0.26 -6.57 -0.76
C ALA A 25 0.85 -6.54 -2.18
N VAL A 26 1.88 -5.72 -2.42
CA VAL A 26 2.61 -5.66 -3.69
C VAL A 26 3.20 -7.04 -4.03
N LYS A 27 3.88 -7.70 -3.08
CA LYS A 27 4.44 -9.04 -3.29
C LYS A 27 3.37 -10.06 -3.69
N ARG A 28 2.25 -10.12 -2.96
CA ARG A 28 1.15 -11.05 -3.28
C ARG A 28 0.63 -10.82 -4.70
N ARG A 29 0.40 -9.56 -5.07
CA ARG A 29 -0.10 -9.20 -6.41
C ARG A 29 0.90 -9.51 -7.51
N ILE A 30 2.18 -9.23 -7.32
CA ILE A 30 3.22 -9.62 -8.29
C ILE A 30 3.23 -11.14 -8.48
N CYS A 31 3.16 -11.91 -7.39
CA CYS A 31 3.12 -13.37 -7.50
C CYS A 31 1.90 -13.85 -8.30
N THR A 32 0.71 -13.31 -8.01
CA THR A 32 -0.52 -13.69 -8.70
C THR A 32 -0.54 -13.22 -10.15
N GLU A 33 -0.29 -11.94 -10.41
CA GLU A 33 -0.49 -11.32 -11.72
C GLU A 33 0.65 -11.59 -12.71
N CYS A 34 1.86 -11.88 -12.23
CA CYS A 34 2.99 -12.31 -13.06
C CYS A 34 3.15 -13.84 -13.10
N ASN A 35 2.24 -14.59 -12.46
CA ASN A 35 2.32 -16.05 -12.30
C ASN A 35 3.67 -16.52 -11.72
N TRP A 36 4.18 -15.79 -10.73
CA TRP A 36 5.42 -16.14 -10.05
C TRP A 36 5.12 -16.90 -8.76
N SER A 37 5.88 -17.97 -8.54
CA SER A 37 5.99 -18.56 -7.20
C SER A 37 6.77 -17.63 -6.25
N LEU A 38 6.57 -17.80 -4.94
CA LEU A 38 7.32 -17.03 -3.94
C LEU A 38 8.85 -17.18 -4.08
N PRO A 39 9.42 -18.37 -4.36
CA PRO A 39 10.84 -18.49 -4.67
C PRO A 39 11.27 -17.68 -5.89
N THR A 40 10.46 -17.63 -6.95
CA THR A 40 10.75 -16.83 -8.15
C THR A 40 10.80 -15.34 -7.82
N TYR A 41 9.85 -14.84 -7.04
CA TYR A 41 9.85 -13.46 -6.55
C TYR A 41 11.17 -13.11 -5.87
N TYR A 42 11.62 -13.93 -4.90
CA TYR A 42 12.88 -13.64 -4.19
C TYR A 42 14.13 -13.77 -5.07
N ARG A 43 14.14 -14.66 -6.07
CA ARG A 43 15.24 -14.70 -7.06
C ARG A 43 15.32 -13.41 -7.87
N LYS A 44 14.17 -12.89 -8.32
CA LYS A 44 14.08 -11.62 -9.07
C LYS A 44 14.53 -10.43 -8.19
N VAL A 45 14.12 -10.40 -6.92
CA VAL A 45 14.62 -9.39 -5.94
C VAL A 45 16.14 -9.45 -5.77
N LYS A 46 16.74 -10.65 -5.80
CA LYS A 46 18.20 -10.84 -5.71
C LYS A 46 18.96 -10.53 -7.01
N GLY A 47 18.27 -10.03 -8.05
CA GLY A 47 18.90 -9.61 -9.29
C GLY A 47 18.73 -10.57 -10.47
N ALA A 48 17.86 -11.58 -10.38
CA ALA A 48 17.52 -12.37 -11.56
C ALA A 48 16.86 -11.48 -12.64
N PRO A 49 17.11 -11.72 -13.94
CA PRO A 49 16.61 -10.86 -15.01
C PRO A 49 15.08 -10.71 -14.99
N ILE A 50 14.59 -9.49 -15.18
CA ILE A 50 13.17 -9.15 -15.33
C ILE A 50 12.96 -8.67 -16.78
N SER A 51 12.01 -9.28 -17.50
CA SER A 51 11.63 -8.86 -18.85
C SER A 51 10.95 -7.48 -18.85
N ASN A 52 10.91 -6.80 -19.99
CA ASN A 52 10.29 -5.48 -20.06
C ASN A 52 8.78 -5.51 -19.72
N ALA A 53 8.06 -6.55 -20.17
CA ALA A 53 6.66 -6.75 -19.83
C ALA A 53 6.45 -6.96 -18.31
N GLU A 54 7.32 -7.75 -17.67
CA GLU A 54 7.29 -7.92 -16.21
C GLU A 54 7.58 -6.59 -15.48
N LYS A 55 8.53 -5.77 -15.94
CA LYS A 55 8.84 -4.46 -15.35
C LYS A 55 7.64 -3.50 -15.40
N GLU A 56 6.98 -3.43 -16.55
CA GLU A 56 5.80 -2.59 -16.73
C GLU A 56 4.68 -3.04 -15.78
N LYS A 57 4.41 -4.35 -15.74
CA LYS A 57 3.40 -4.94 -14.85
C LYS A 57 3.71 -4.67 -13.37
N ILE A 58 4.95 -4.84 -12.93
CA ILE A 58 5.38 -4.54 -11.55
C ILE A 58 5.16 -3.07 -11.21
N THR A 59 5.50 -2.17 -12.14
CA THR A 59 5.31 -0.72 -11.96
C THR A 59 3.83 -0.38 -11.79
N VAL A 60 2.96 -0.92 -12.65
CA VAL A 60 1.50 -0.73 -12.56
C VAL A 60 0.95 -1.25 -11.22
N ILE A 61 1.37 -2.44 -10.79
CA ILE A 61 0.93 -3.03 -9.51
C ILE A 61 1.36 -2.14 -8.34
N LEU A 62 2.60 -1.64 -8.35
CA LEU A 62 3.11 -0.77 -7.30
C LEU A 62 2.31 0.53 -7.22
N PHE A 63 2.09 1.21 -8.35
CA PHE A 63 1.33 2.47 -8.38
C PHE A 63 -0.12 2.29 -7.92
N ASP A 64 -0.83 1.27 -8.43
CA ASP A 64 -2.20 0.98 -8.01
C ASP A 64 -2.26 0.65 -6.49
N GLN A 65 -1.29 -0.13 -5.98
CA GLN A 65 -1.27 -0.45 -4.56
C GLN A 65 -0.94 0.76 -3.68
N LEU A 66 -0.03 1.64 -4.11
CA LEU A 66 0.26 2.91 -3.42
C LEU A 66 -0.99 3.80 -3.38
N GLN A 67 -1.70 3.94 -4.50
CA GLN A 67 -2.92 4.75 -4.56
C GLN A 67 -4.01 4.21 -3.63
N ARG A 68 -4.22 2.90 -3.58
CA ARG A 68 -5.17 2.27 -2.65
C ARG A 68 -4.77 2.50 -1.19
N THR A 69 -3.49 2.34 -0.88
CA THR A 69 -2.95 2.54 0.47
C THR A 69 -3.13 3.99 0.90
N TRP A 70 -2.90 4.94 -0.01
CA TRP A 70 -3.16 6.36 0.22
C TRP A 70 -4.64 6.65 0.52
N GLN A 71 -5.56 6.08 -0.26
CA GLN A 71 -7.00 6.21 -0.02
C GLN A 71 -7.38 5.69 1.38
N HIS A 72 -6.85 4.53 1.79
CA HIS A 72 -7.08 4.00 3.14
C HIS A 72 -6.51 4.89 4.26
N CYS A 73 -5.42 5.61 4.02
CA CYS A 73 -4.91 6.61 4.95
C CYS A 73 -5.81 7.85 5.02
N GLN A 74 -6.41 8.27 3.91
CA GLN A 74 -7.33 9.42 3.86
C GLN A 74 -8.66 9.12 4.56
N ASP A 75 -9.22 7.92 4.36
CA ASP A 75 -10.52 7.51 4.92
C ASP A 75 -10.46 7.24 6.44
N GLY A 76 -9.26 7.07 7.01
CA GLY A 76 -9.01 6.77 8.43
C GLY A 76 -9.23 7.91 9.43
N ARG A 77 -9.84 9.04 9.03
CA ARG A 77 -9.92 10.34 9.75
C ARG A 77 -8.58 11.07 9.87
N ASN A 78 -8.23 11.82 8.84
CA ASN A 78 -7.55 13.09 9.07
C ASN A 78 -8.64 14.10 9.48
N PRO A 79 -8.59 14.78 10.65
CA PRO A 79 -9.45 15.95 10.85
C PRO A 79 -9.19 16.92 9.68
N PRO A 80 -10.22 17.63 9.18
CA PRO A 80 -10.02 18.65 8.16
C PRO A 80 -8.89 19.57 8.63
N PRO A 81 -7.99 20.03 7.73
CA PRO A 81 -6.91 20.92 8.12
C PRO A 81 -7.56 22.06 8.92
N ALA A 82 -7.14 22.22 10.18
CA ALA A 82 -7.68 23.24 11.05
C ALA A 82 -7.66 24.55 10.25
N ALA A 83 -8.84 25.15 10.05
CA ALA A 83 -8.98 26.37 9.29
C ALA A 83 -7.92 27.35 9.82
N VAL A 84 -6.92 27.64 8.98
CA VAL A 84 -5.90 28.62 9.31
C VAL A 84 -6.67 29.93 9.52
N PRO A 85 -6.65 30.54 10.71
CA PRO A 85 -7.30 31.82 10.88
C PRO A 85 -6.60 32.81 9.94
N VAL A 86 -7.33 33.33 8.96
CA VAL A 86 -6.86 34.47 8.19
C VAL A 86 -6.79 35.64 9.17
N PRO A 87 -5.61 36.24 9.41
CA PRO A 87 -5.53 37.41 10.26
C PRO A 87 -6.32 38.56 9.62
N VAL A 88 -7.23 39.16 10.41
CA VAL A 88 -7.99 40.37 10.07
C VAL A 88 -7.06 41.57 10.06
#